data_AF-A0A1M5SKM5-F1
#
_entry.id   AF-A0A1M5SKM5-F1
#
_cell.length_a   1.000
_cell.length_b   1.000
_cell.length_c   1.000
_cell.angle_alpha   90.00
_cell.angle_beta   90.00
_cell.angle_gamma   90.00
#
_symmetry.space_group_name_H-M   'P 1'
#
loop_
_entity.id
_entity.type
_entity.pdbx_description
1 polymer ?
#
loop_
_entity_poly.entity_id
_entity_poly.type
_entity_poly.pdbx_seq_one_letter_code
_entity_poly.pdbx_strand_id
1 'polypeptide(L)'
;MIVGIGNDILNIKRINLKIERRILTDLEKDNGKLSAQYLAGRFSLKESFFKAIGTGLGENSFKDVSFVNNKFGKPYAVFHKDFKGFNFCHVSLSHDDYVFSTVLLERVKGKIFLGLGSNLGQREENLKNALEEIQKNNIEIISISSLYITKPYGYKEQDDFYNIVIEIDTDLSPTNLLNTLLYIEKKMGRRREIKWGPRNIDIDILFYGNLVVDLPNLKIPHYDFENRDFFIAPMYEISKDFVHPISSKKMFEYFSNLSINWRKLEWNLKNI
;
A
#
# COMPACT_ATOMS: atom_id res chain seq x y z
N MET A 1 13.60 8.96 -7.71
CA MET A 1 13.51 10.36 -8.20
C MET A 1 12.67 11.15 -7.23
N ILE A 2 13.19 12.25 -6.70
CA ILE A 2 12.38 13.16 -5.87
C ILE A 2 11.36 13.86 -6.77
N VAL A 3 10.09 13.75 -6.42
CA VAL A 3 8.95 14.31 -7.17
C VAL A 3 8.58 15.68 -6.63
N GLY A 4 8.71 15.86 -5.32
CA GLY A 4 8.42 17.14 -4.69
C GLY A 4 8.84 17.17 -3.23
N ILE A 5 9.09 18.38 -2.74
CA ILE A 5 9.44 18.64 -1.35
C ILE A 5 8.58 19.82 -0.90
N GLY A 6 7.97 19.70 0.27
CA GLY A 6 7.30 20.80 0.93
C GLY A 6 7.77 20.94 2.36
N ASN A 7 7.94 22.19 2.76
CA ASN A 7 8.34 22.56 4.10
C ASN A 7 7.37 23.58 4.66
N ASP A 8 7.20 23.57 5.97
CA ASP A 8 6.39 24.54 6.66
C ASP A 8 6.92 24.81 8.06
N ILE A 9 6.84 26.09 8.46
CA ILE A 9 7.30 26.58 9.77
C ILE A 9 6.18 27.42 10.36
N LEU A 10 5.75 27.06 11.57
CA LEU A 10 4.57 27.65 12.19
C LEU A 10 4.83 27.92 13.67
N ASN A 11 4.57 29.14 14.12
CA ASN A 11 4.55 29.46 15.55
C ASN A 11 3.29 28.89 16.21
N ILE A 12 3.44 28.06 17.24
CA ILE A 12 2.32 27.36 17.89
C ILE A 12 1.31 28.34 18.49
N LYS A 13 1.78 29.50 18.99
CA LYS A 13 0.92 30.53 19.61
C LYS A 13 -0.07 31.15 18.63
N ARG A 14 0.12 30.95 17.31
CA ARG A 14 -0.78 31.44 16.26
C ARG A 14 -1.92 30.47 15.95
N ILE A 15 -1.90 29.25 16.49
CA ILE A 15 -2.92 28.25 16.21
C ILE A 15 -4.15 28.44 17.08
N ASN A 16 -5.30 28.56 16.41
CA ASN A 16 -6.61 28.61 17.03
C ASN A 16 -7.25 27.22 16.98
N LEU A 17 -7.54 26.62 18.13
CA LEU A 17 -8.15 25.28 18.22
C LEU A 17 -9.48 25.16 17.48
N LYS A 18 -10.19 26.27 17.21
CA LYS A 18 -11.44 26.27 16.43
C LYS A 18 -11.28 25.72 15.01
N ILE A 19 -10.06 25.69 14.45
CA ILE A 19 -9.82 25.15 13.11
C ILE A 19 -9.71 23.62 13.09
N GLU A 20 -9.71 22.95 14.25
CA GLU A 20 -9.54 21.48 14.37
C GLU A 20 -10.43 20.72 13.37
N ARG A 21 -11.69 21.15 13.19
CA ARG A 21 -12.70 20.44 12.41
C ARG A 21 -12.41 20.50 10.92
N ARG A 22 -11.64 21.49 10.48
CA ARG A 22 -11.20 21.64 9.09
C ARG A 22 -9.92 20.87 8.83
N ILE A 23 -9.05 20.78 9.84
CA ILE A 23 -7.70 20.19 9.69
C ILE A 23 -7.70 18.69 9.98
N LEU A 24 -8.24 18.26 11.11
CA LEU A 24 -8.11 16.89 11.59
C LEU A 24 -9.15 15.97 10.96
N THR A 25 -8.70 14.81 10.50
CA THR A 25 -9.56 13.66 10.20
C THR A 25 -9.99 12.96 11.49
N ASP A 26 -10.94 12.04 11.40
CA ASP A 26 -11.33 11.22 12.56
C ASP A 26 -10.19 10.28 13.01
N LEU A 27 -9.31 9.89 12.09
CA LEU A 27 -8.10 9.11 12.40
C LEU A 27 -7.08 9.91 13.23
N GLU A 28 -7.02 11.23 13.05
CA GLU A 28 -6.09 12.11 13.78
C GLU A 28 -6.67 12.66 15.08
N LYS A 29 -7.99 12.56 15.26
CA LYS A 29 -8.64 12.86 16.53
C LYS A 29 -8.38 11.70 17.48
N ASP A 30 -7.24 11.76 18.14
CA ASP A 30 -6.92 10.86 19.24
C ASP A 30 -7.97 11.01 20.37
N ASN A 31 -8.16 9.97 21.17
CA ASN A 31 -9.06 9.98 22.35
C ASN A 31 -8.53 10.84 23.52
N GLY A 32 -7.40 11.54 23.31
CA GLY A 32 -6.77 12.47 24.26
C GLY A 32 -7.25 13.92 24.14
N LYS A 33 -6.71 14.79 25.00
CA LYS A 33 -7.02 16.23 24.98
C LYS A 33 -6.27 16.92 23.84
N LEU A 34 -7.00 17.50 22.89
CA LEU A 34 -6.40 18.28 21.79
C LEU A 34 -5.57 19.46 22.33
N SER A 35 -4.30 19.54 21.90
CA SER A 35 -3.40 20.65 22.23
C SER A 35 -3.12 21.52 20.99
N ALA A 36 -2.77 22.80 21.22
CA ALA A 36 -2.37 23.70 20.14
C ALA A 36 -1.13 23.19 19.39
N GLN A 37 -0.17 22.59 20.11
CA GLN A 37 1.01 21.96 19.54
C GLN A 37 0.65 20.80 18.61
N TYR A 38 -0.27 19.92 19.02
CA TYR A 38 -0.71 18.80 18.18
C TYR A 38 -1.38 19.30 16.90
N LEU A 39 -2.32 20.23 17.04
CA LEU A 39 -3.01 20.81 15.88
C LEU A 39 -2.05 21.56 14.95
N ALA A 40 -1.10 22.32 15.50
CA ALA A 40 -0.04 22.98 14.75
C ALA A 40 0.80 21.97 13.95
N GLY A 41 1.17 20.85 14.58
CA GLY A 41 1.91 19.76 13.96
C GLY A 41 1.19 19.19 12.74
N ARG A 42 -0.08 18.82 12.91
CA ARG A 42 -0.90 18.26 11.81
C ARG A 42 -1.17 19.28 10.71
N PHE A 43 -1.46 20.53 11.06
CA PHE A 43 -1.62 21.60 10.09
C PHE A 43 -0.36 21.76 9.23
N SER A 44 0.81 21.87 9.88
CA SER A 44 2.09 22.09 9.20
C SER A 44 2.47 20.92 8.29
N LEU A 45 2.30 19.67 8.74
CA LEU A 45 2.55 18.49 7.90
C LEU A 45 1.67 18.46 6.65
N LYS A 46 0.39 18.83 6.77
CA LYS A 46 -0.54 18.83 5.64
C LYS A 46 -0.21 19.96 4.66
N GLU A 47 0.10 21.15 5.15
CA GLU A 47 0.62 22.24 4.32
C GLU A 47 1.89 21.81 3.57
N SER A 48 2.83 21.19 4.26
CA SER A 48 4.04 20.62 3.65
C SER A 48 3.72 19.59 2.57
N PHE A 49 2.77 18.69 2.79
CA PHE A 49 2.36 17.73 1.75
C PHE A 49 1.73 18.41 0.54
N PHE A 50 0.83 19.36 0.75
CA PHE A 50 0.16 20.08 -0.34
C PHE A 50 1.12 20.95 -1.17
N LYS A 51 2.17 21.50 -0.53
CA LYS A 51 3.31 22.11 -1.22
C LYS A 51 4.12 21.07 -2.00
N ALA A 52 4.38 19.90 -1.42
CA ALA A 52 5.15 18.83 -2.07
C ALA A 52 4.47 18.29 -3.33
N ILE A 53 3.14 18.18 -3.36
CA ILE A 53 2.40 17.80 -4.59
C ILE A 53 2.26 18.97 -5.60
N GLY A 54 2.75 20.17 -5.28
CA GLY A 54 2.81 21.32 -6.18
C GLY A 54 1.49 22.06 -6.44
N THR A 55 0.39 21.66 -5.81
CA THR A 55 -0.94 22.29 -6.03
C THR A 55 -1.35 23.24 -4.91
N GLY A 56 -0.69 23.19 -3.75
CA GLY A 56 -1.27 23.76 -2.53
C GLY A 56 -2.57 23.04 -2.19
N LEU A 57 -3.49 23.73 -1.51
CA LEU A 57 -4.76 23.11 -1.15
C LEU A 57 -5.64 22.87 -2.38
N GLY A 58 -5.78 23.85 -3.30
CA GLY A 58 -6.53 23.68 -4.55
C GLY A 58 -7.94 23.11 -4.35
N GLU A 59 -8.27 22.03 -5.07
CA GLU A 59 -9.51 21.24 -4.90
C GLU A 59 -9.41 20.17 -3.79
N ASN A 60 -8.27 20.09 -3.10
CA ASN A 60 -8.07 19.16 -2.01
C ASN A 60 -8.62 19.73 -0.69
N SER A 61 -8.79 18.83 0.26
CA SER A 61 -9.11 19.13 1.64
C SER A 61 -7.94 18.72 2.52
N PHE A 62 -7.73 19.43 3.63
CA PHE A 62 -6.82 18.96 4.68
C PHE A 62 -7.16 17.55 5.16
N LYS A 63 -8.40 17.10 4.99
CA LYS A 63 -8.84 15.76 5.37
C LYS A 63 -8.51 14.67 4.34
N ASP A 64 -7.99 15.03 3.17
CA ASP A 64 -7.60 14.06 2.13
C ASP A 64 -6.34 13.27 2.52
N VAL A 65 -5.62 13.72 3.55
CA VAL A 65 -4.47 13.04 4.12
C VAL A 65 -4.47 13.20 5.64
N SER A 66 -4.14 12.12 6.35
CA SER A 66 -3.82 12.14 7.78
C SER A 66 -2.32 11.97 7.99
N PHE A 67 -1.80 12.53 9.08
CA PHE A 67 -0.50 12.16 9.59
C PHE A 67 -0.65 11.54 10.98
N VAL A 68 -0.19 10.30 11.12
CA VAL A 68 -0.26 9.53 12.36
C VAL A 68 1.13 9.02 12.70
N ASN A 69 1.31 8.58 13.94
CA ASN A 69 2.59 8.05 14.41
C ASN A 69 2.49 6.53 14.51
N ASN A 70 3.53 5.82 14.10
CA ASN A 70 3.63 4.38 14.35
C ASN A 70 3.94 4.11 15.84
N LYS A 71 4.03 2.83 16.23
CA LYS A 71 4.36 2.43 17.60
C LYS A 71 5.72 2.94 18.13
N PHE A 72 6.60 3.40 17.24
CA PHE A 72 7.90 3.97 17.57
C PHE A 72 7.90 5.50 17.57
N GLY A 73 6.73 6.13 17.41
CA GLY A 73 6.59 7.58 17.36
C GLY A 73 6.98 8.21 16.01
N LYS A 74 7.37 7.43 15.00
CA LYS A 74 7.70 7.97 13.66
C LYS A 74 6.41 8.34 12.91
N PRO A 75 6.30 9.57 12.37
CA PRO A 75 5.12 9.96 11.59
C PRO A 75 5.09 9.29 10.21
N TYR A 76 3.90 8.98 9.73
CA TYR A 76 3.63 8.54 8.36
C TYR A 76 2.29 9.10 7.87
N ALA A 77 2.13 9.16 6.55
CA ALA A 77 0.92 9.66 5.90
C ALA A 77 -0.07 8.53 5.62
N VAL A 78 -1.37 8.80 5.84
CA VAL A 78 -2.49 7.96 5.42
C VAL A 78 -3.34 8.74 4.44
N PHE A 79 -3.52 8.23 3.23
CA PHE A 79 -4.20 8.91 2.13
C PHE A 79 -5.67 8.49 2.05
N HIS A 80 -6.56 9.48 2.15
CA HIS A 80 -8.03 9.34 2.01
C HIS A 80 -8.53 9.80 0.64
N LYS A 81 -7.60 10.14 -0.25
CA LYS A 81 -7.81 10.50 -1.64
C LYS A 81 -6.70 9.85 -2.48
N ASP A 82 -7.01 9.54 -3.72
CA ASP A 82 -6.02 9.01 -4.65
C ASP A 82 -5.06 10.11 -5.10
N PHE A 83 -3.77 9.86 -4.96
CA PHE A 83 -2.69 10.74 -5.43
C PHE A 83 -1.79 9.96 -6.39
N LYS A 84 -1.24 10.67 -7.38
CA LYS A 84 -0.43 10.06 -8.45
C LYS A 84 1.01 10.58 -8.44
N GLY A 85 1.89 9.81 -9.07
CA GLY A 85 3.25 10.25 -9.39
C GLY A 85 4.32 9.90 -8.36
N PHE A 86 3.98 9.29 -7.23
CA PHE A 86 4.93 8.83 -6.22
C PHE A 86 4.46 7.52 -5.59
N ASN A 87 5.41 6.73 -5.09
CA ASN A 87 5.15 5.53 -4.29
C ASN A 87 5.82 5.61 -2.91
N PHE A 88 6.56 6.69 -2.63
CA PHE A 88 7.11 6.97 -1.31
C PHE A 88 6.75 8.38 -0.82
N CYS A 89 6.28 8.46 0.43
CA CYS A 89 6.05 9.69 1.18
C CYS A 89 6.87 9.65 2.47
N HIS A 90 7.85 10.54 2.57
CA HIS A 90 8.74 10.68 3.71
C HIS A 90 8.33 11.89 4.52
N VAL A 91 8.25 11.74 5.84
CA VAL A 91 7.68 12.74 6.73
C VAL A 91 8.62 12.99 7.90
N SER A 92 8.86 14.26 8.20
CA SER A 92 9.55 14.71 9.42
C SER A 92 8.76 15.81 10.10
N LEU A 93 8.71 15.75 11.42
CA LEU A 93 8.04 16.74 12.27
C LEU A 93 8.87 16.94 13.53
N SER A 94 9.21 18.21 13.79
CA SER A 94 9.83 18.65 15.04
C SER A 94 9.06 19.83 15.59
N HIS A 95 9.07 19.99 16.92
CA HIS A 95 8.41 21.13 17.54
C HIS A 95 9.14 21.63 18.80
N ASP A 96 9.03 22.92 19.04
CA ASP A 96 9.31 23.61 20.30
C ASP A 96 8.28 24.76 20.42
N ASP A 97 8.68 26.03 20.54
CA ASP A 97 7.79 27.18 20.32
C ASP A 97 7.24 27.25 18.86
N TYR A 98 7.96 26.63 17.94
CA TYR A 98 7.62 26.51 16.52
C TYR A 98 7.50 25.04 16.13
N VAL A 99 6.63 24.77 15.16
CA VAL A 99 6.61 23.52 14.42
C VAL A 99 7.46 23.70 13.16
N PHE A 100 8.31 22.72 12.88
CA PHE A 100 8.98 22.56 11.59
C PHE A 100 8.56 21.21 11.00
N SER A 101 8.05 21.23 9.77
CA SER A 101 7.68 20.02 9.04
C SER A 101 8.34 19.96 7.67
N THR A 102 8.64 18.73 7.24
CA THR A 102 9.08 18.41 5.89
C THR A 102 8.31 17.20 5.39
N VAL A 103 7.80 17.30 4.17
CA VAL A 103 7.27 16.18 3.40
C VAL A 103 8.04 16.08 2.10
N LEU A 104 8.59 14.89 1.83
CA LEU A 104 9.30 14.58 0.60
C LEU A 104 8.59 13.43 -0.11
N LEU A 105 8.21 13.67 -1.36
CA LEU A 105 7.58 12.69 -2.23
C LEU A 105 8.61 12.15 -3.21
N GLU A 106 8.64 10.83 -3.34
CA GLU A 106 9.62 10.14 -4.16
C GLU A 106 8.95 9.08 -5.02
N ARG A 107 9.36 9.04 -6.30
CA ARG A 107 9.08 7.97 -7.24
C ARG A 107 10.29 7.06 -7.32
N VAL A 108 10.18 5.88 -6.75
CA VAL A 108 11.18 4.80 -6.82
C VAL A 108 10.69 3.79 -7.83
N LYS A 109 11.54 3.39 -8.79
CA LYS A 109 11.20 2.31 -9.74
C LYS A 109 10.98 1.00 -8.95
N GLY A 110 9.88 0.30 -9.24
CA GLY A 110 9.48 -0.90 -8.53
C GLY A 110 8.81 -0.61 -7.19
N LYS A 111 9.00 -1.51 -6.22
CA LYS A 111 8.46 -1.46 -4.85
C LYS A 111 6.94 -1.40 -4.75
N ILE A 112 6.24 -1.80 -5.81
CA ILE A 112 4.81 -2.05 -5.81
C ILE A 112 4.66 -3.56 -5.94
N PHE A 113 3.91 -4.18 -5.04
CA PHE A 113 3.84 -5.63 -4.93
C PHE A 113 2.42 -6.11 -5.10
N LEU A 114 2.22 -7.07 -6.00
CA LEU A 114 0.94 -7.71 -6.24
C LEU A 114 0.99 -9.18 -5.84
N GLY A 115 -0.05 -9.65 -5.15
CA GLY A 115 -0.27 -11.06 -4.88
C GLY A 115 -1.23 -11.62 -5.93
N LEU A 116 -0.86 -12.72 -6.59
CA LEU A 116 -1.72 -13.41 -7.54
C LEU A 116 -2.04 -14.81 -7.02
N GLY A 117 -3.30 -15.22 -7.17
CA GLY A 117 -3.78 -16.53 -6.73
C GLY A 117 -4.74 -17.17 -7.71
N SER A 118 -4.60 -18.47 -7.98
CA SER A 118 -5.52 -19.24 -8.82
C SER A 118 -5.83 -20.59 -8.20
N ASN A 119 -7.09 -21.00 -8.16
CA ASN A 119 -7.47 -22.34 -7.70
C ASN A 119 -8.44 -23.11 -8.60
N LEU A 120 -8.90 -22.54 -9.71
CA LEU A 120 -9.79 -23.22 -10.67
C LEU A 120 -9.09 -23.56 -11.97
N GLY A 121 -9.38 -24.74 -12.52
CA GLY A 121 -8.95 -25.15 -13.85
C GLY A 121 -7.43 -25.21 -14.01
N GLN A 122 -6.92 -24.66 -15.12
CA GLN A 122 -5.49 -24.63 -15.45
C GLN A 122 -4.76 -23.51 -14.68
N ARG A 123 -4.60 -23.69 -13.36
CA ARG A 123 -4.09 -22.68 -12.42
C ARG A 123 -2.79 -22.00 -12.84
N GLU A 124 -1.81 -22.77 -13.32
CA GLU A 124 -0.54 -22.21 -13.79
C GLU A 124 -0.72 -21.36 -15.06
N GLU A 125 -1.55 -21.81 -16.00
CA GLU A 125 -1.89 -21.10 -17.22
C GLU A 125 -2.66 -19.82 -16.91
N ASN A 126 -3.57 -19.84 -15.93
CA ASN A 126 -4.25 -18.65 -15.45
C ASN A 126 -3.25 -17.63 -14.90
N LEU A 127 -2.24 -18.05 -14.14
CA LEU A 127 -1.21 -17.12 -13.65
C LEU A 127 -0.39 -16.54 -14.81
N LYS A 128 0.04 -17.35 -15.79
CA LYS A 128 0.76 -16.86 -16.98
C LYS A 128 -0.04 -15.82 -17.77
N ASN A 129 -1.29 -16.13 -18.10
CA ASN A 129 -2.17 -15.22 -18.81
C ASN A 129 -2.40 -13.92 -18.02
N ALA A 130 -2.51 -14.00 -16.69
CA ALA A 130 -2.65 -12.79 -15.86
C ALA A 130 -1.40 -11.90 -15.94
N LEU A 131 -0.19 -12.47 -15.94
CA LEU A 131 1.05 -11.71 -16.07
C LEU A 131 1.16 -11.02 -17.44
N GLU A 132 0.84 -11.73 -18.52
CA GLU A 132 0.81 -11.14 -19.87
C GLU A 132 -0.22 -10.01 -19.98
N GLU A 133 -1.40 -10.19 -19.39
CA GLU A 133 -2.43 -9.15 -19.38
C GLU A 133 -2.04 -7.94 -18.53
N ILE A 134 -1.33 -8.14 -17.42
CA ILE A 134 -0.75 -7.05 -16.62
C ILE A 134 0.22 -6.22 -17.48
N GLN A 135 1.17 -6.88 -18.16
CA GLN A 135 2.16 -6.18 -19.01
C GLN A 135 1.52 -5.37 -20.15
N LYS A 136 0.40 -5.84 -20.73
CA LYS A 136 -0.35 -5.12 -21.77
C LYS A 136 -0.97 -3.79 -21.27
N ASN A 137 -1.05 -3.56 -19.96
CA ASN A 137 -1.69 -2.38 -19.36
C ASN A 137 -0.67 -1.36 -18.80
N ASN A 138 0.51 -1.23 -19.42
CA ASN A 138 1.57 -0.30 -18.98
C ASN A 138 2.05 -0.56 -17.54
N ILE A 139 2.18 -1.84 -17.18
CA ILE A 139 2.73 -2.29 -15.91
C ILE A 139 3.95 -3.14 -16.22
N GLU A 140 5.13 -2.67 -15.85
CA GLU A 140 6.38 -3.42 -16.00
C GLU A 140 6.48 -4.43 -14.85
N ILE A 141 6.73 -5.70 -15.16
CA ILE A 141 7.04 -6.71 -14.14
C ILE A 141 8.55 -6.68 -13.89
N ILE A 142 8.94 -6.39 -12.65
CA ILE A 142 10.34 -6.28 -12.22
C ILE A 142 10.88 -7.62 -11.73
N SER A 143 10.07 -8.36 -10.97
CA SER A 143 10.43 -9.70 -10.50
C SER A 143 9.19 -10.52 -10.20
N ILE A 144 9.34 -11.86 -10.25
CA ILE A 144 8.30 -12.83 -9.96
C ILE A 144 8.87 -13.83 -8.95
N SER A 145 8.12 -14.12 -7.88
CA SER A 145 8.49 -15.17 -6.93
C SER A 145 8.38 -16.56 -7.55
N SER A 146 8.93 -17.55 -6.88
CA SER A 146 8.56 -18.95 -7.10
C SER A 146 7.05 -19.18 -6.91
N LEU A 147 6.56 -20.34 -7.35
CA LEU A 147 5.18 -20.74 -7.19
C LEU A 147 4.97 -21.40 -5.82
N TYR A 148 3.98 -20.91 -5.07
CA TYR A 148 3.63 -21.42 -3.75
C TYR A 148 2.26 -22.09 -3.79
N ILE A 149 2.23 -23.40 -3.57
CA ILE A 149 0.98 -24.16 -3.45
C ILE A 149 0.54 -24.16 -1.98
N THR A 150 -0.65 -23.65 -1.72
CA THR A 150 -1.21 -23.57 -0.36
C THR A 150 -2.62 -24.14 -0.29
N LYS A 151 -3.00 -24.61 0.90
CA LYS A 151 -4.40 -24.94 1.19
C LYS A 151 -5.26 -23.67 1.12
N PRO A 152 -6.57 -23.79 0.83
CA PRO A 152 -7.48 -22.66 0.85
C PRO A 152 -7.52 -21.93 2.19
N TYR A 153 -7.54 -20.59 2.16
CA TYR A 153 -7.77 -19.76 3.34
C TYR A 153 -9.27 -19.47 3.48
N GLY A 154 -9.86 -19.75 4.65
CA GLY A 154 -11.29 -19.57 4.88
C GLY A 154 -12.13 -20.76 4.43
N TYR A 155 -12.80 -20.68 3.28
CA TYR A 155 -13.65 -21.76 2.75
C TYR A 155 -12.79 -22.96 2.34
N LYS A 156 -12.90 -24.10 3.03
CA LYS A 156 -11.92 -25.20 2.92
C LYS A 156 -12.27 -26.25 1.86
N GLU A 157 -13.51 -26.32 1.42
CA GLU A 157 -13.98 -27.29 0.41
C GLU A 157 -13.67 -26.78 -1.01
N GLN A 158 -12.40 -26.57 -1.32
CA GLN A 158 -11.94 -26.18 -2.65
C GLN A 158 -10.50 -26.67 -2.91
N ASP A 159 -10.08 -26.68 -4.17
CA ASP A 159 -8.74 -27.08 -4.58
C ASP A 159 -7.65 -26.15 -4.02
N ASP A 160 -6.43 -26.70 -3.93
CA ASP A 160 -5.25 -25.94 -3.50
C ASP A 160 -4.98 -24.72 -4.41
N PHE A 161 -4.59 -23.61 -3.80
CA PHE A 161 -4.25 -22.38 -4.49
C PHE A 161 -2.81 -22.40 -4.99
N TYR A 162 -2.62 -21.86 -6.17
CA TYR A 162 -1.33 -21.52 -6.77
C TYR A 162 -1.13 -20.04 -6.58
N ASN A 163 -0.16 -19.65 -5.74
CA ASN A 163 0.09 -18.26 -5.39
C ASN A 163 1.50 -17.82 -5.80
N ILE A 164 1.59 -16.57 -6.23
CA ILE A 164 2.86 -15.87 -6.49
C ILE A 164 2.76 -14.44 -5.97
N VAL A 165 3.91 -13.81 -5.74
CA VAL A 165 4.02 -12.37 -5.59
C VAL A 165 4.92 -11.85 -6.70
N ILE A 166 4.53 -10.70 -7.26
CA ILE A 166 5.33 -9.99 -8.25
C ILE A 166 5.67 -8.59 -7.75
N GLU A 167 6.87 -8.13 -8.06
CA GLU A 167 7.23 -6.71 -7.98
C GLU A 167 6.96 -6.08 -9.35
N ILE A 168 6.27 -4.94 -9.36
CA ILE A 168 5.93 -4.21 -10.58
C ILE A 168 6.39 -2.76 -10.50
N ASP A 169 6.51 -2.13 -11.66
CA ASP A 169 6.62 -0.69 -11.84
C ASP A 169 5.49 -0.17 -12.73
N THR A 170 4.88 0.96 -12.33
CA THR A 170 3.83 1.61 -13.12
C THR A 170 3.67 3.07 -12.71
N ASP A 171 3.16 3.88 -13.63
CA ASP A 171 2.78 5.28 -13.38
C ASP A 171 1.29 5.45 -13.00
N LEU A 172 0.54 4.35 -12.98
CA LEU A 172 -0.84 4.33 -12.50
C LEU A 172 -0.90 4.65 -11.00
N SER A 173 -1.79 5.55 -10.59
CA SER A 173 -2.08 5.75 -9.17
C SER A 173 -2.71 4.50 -8.54
N PRO A 174 -2.68 4.36 -7.19
CA PRO A 174 -3.26 3.21 -6.50
C PRO A 174 -4.68 2.83 -6.96
N THR A 175 -5.57 3.81 -7.14
CA THR A 175 -6.95 3.55 -7.58
C THR A 175 -7.01 3.13 -9.05
N ASN A 176 -6.21 3.72 -9.93
CA ASN A 176 -6.14 3.34 -11.34
C ASN A 176 -5.53 1.94 -11.52
N LEU A 177 -4.53 1.59 -10.70
CA LEU A 177 -3.99 0.24 -10.64
C LEU A 177 -5.08 -0.75 -10.22
N LEU A 178 -5.81 -0.48 -9.13
CA LEU A 178 -6.92 -1.34 -8.71
C LEU A 178 -7.95 -1.56 -9.83
N ASN A 179 -8.40 -0.48 -10.49
CA ASN A 179 -9.37 -0.57 -11.58
C ASN A 179 -8.85 -1.43 -12.75
N THR A 180 -7.57 -1.30 -13.07
CA THR A 180 -6.91 -2.09 -14.12
C THR A 180 -6.87 -3.58 -13.76
N LEU A 181 -6.49 -3.90 -12.52
CA LEU A 181 -6.44 -5.28 -12.04
C LEU A 181 -7.84 -5.91 -12.03
N LEU A 182 -8.86 -5.19 -11.56
CA LEU A 182 -10.25 -5.65 -11.59
C LEU A 182 -10.77 -5.89 -13.01
N TYR A 183 -10.35 -5.06 -13.97
CA TYR A 183 -10.66 -5.26 -15.38
C TYR A 183 -10.03 -6.55 -15.92
N ILE A 184 -8.76 -6.81 -15.60
CA ILE A 184 -8.04 -8.03 -15.99
C ILE A 184 -8.76 -9.27 -15.42
N GLU A 185 -9.09 -9.28 -14.13
CA GLU A 185 -9.82 -10.39 -13.51
C GLU A 185 -11.17 -10.66 -14.19
N LYS A 186 -11.91 -9.60 -14.53
CA LYS A 186 -13.19 -9.71 -15.24
C LYS A 186 -12.98 -10.28 -16.64
N LYS A 187 -11.96 -9.83 -17.37
CA LYS A 187 -11.60 -10.34 -18.70
C LYS A 187 -11.26 -11.83 -18.66
N MET A 188 -10.63 -12.28 -17.58
CA MET A 188 -10.28 -13.69 -17.35
C MET A 188 -11.42 -14.54 -16.77
N GLY A 189 -12.64 -13.99 -16.73
CA GLY A 189 -13.86 -14.72 -16.38
C GLY A 189 -14.18 -14.81 -14.89
N ARG A 190 -13.56 -13.97 -14.04
CA ARG A 190 -13.90 -13.94 -12.60
C ARG A 190 -15.36 -13.50 -12.40
N ARG A 191 -16.15 -14.37 -11.74
CA ARG A 191 -17.53 -14.07 -11.28
C ARG A 191 -17.55 -13.99 -9.76
N ARG A 192 -18.08 -12.91 -9.19
CA ARG A 192 -18.16 -12.70 -7.74
C ARG A 192 -19.47 -13.28 -7.20
N GLU A 193 -19.55 -14.61 -7.15
CA GLU A 193 -20.76 -15.33 -6.70
C GLU A 193 -20.72 -15.65 -5.20
N ILE A 194 -19.56 -16.08 -4.67
CA ILE A 194 -19.37 -16.46 -3.26
C ILE A 194 -18.16 -15.71 -2.67
N LYS A 195 -18.32 -15.14 -1.46
CA LYS A 195 -17.20 -14.52 -0.73
C LYS A 195 -16.14 -15.58 -0.42
N TRP A 196 -14.90 -15.35 -0.87
CA TRP A 196 -13.77 -16.30 -0.79
C TRP A 196 -13.98 -17.65 -1.51
N GLY A 197 -14.92 -17.68 -2.45
CA GLY A 197 -15.12 -18.85 -3.29
C GLY A 197 -13.99 -19.08 -4.31
N PRO A 198 -14.04 -20.21 -5.03
CA PRO A 198 -13.10 -20.53 -6.08
C PRO A 198 -13.07 -19.48 -7.19
N ARG A 199 -11.90 -19.22 -7.76
CA ARG A 199 -11.70 -18.20 -8.80
C ARG A 199 -10.56 -18.56 -9.75
N ASN A 200 -10.76 -18.21 -11.02
CA ASN A 200 -9.75 -18.40 -12.07
C ASN A 200 -8.48 -17.60 -11.76
N ILE A 201 -8.64 -16.36 -11.31
CA ILE A 201 -7.54 -15.50 -10.88
C ILE A 201 -8.03 -14.51 -9.82
N ASP A 202 -7.14 -14.20 -8.88
CA ASP A 202 -7.24 -13.14 -7.88
C ASP A 202 -5.96 -12.31 -7.97
N ILE A 203 -6.08 -10.98 -8.00
CA ILE A 203 -4.95 -10.08 -8.05
C ILE A 203 -5.15 -8.99 -6.99
N ASP A 204 -4.34 -9.05 -5.94
CA ASP A 204 -4.40 -8.14 -4.80
C ASP A 204 -3.19 -7.18 -4.80
N ILE A 205 -3.43 -5.90 -4.53
CA ILE A 205 -2.36 -4.94 -4.25
C ILE A 205 -1.90 -5.14 -2.80
N LEU A 206 -0.67 -5.62 -2.62
CA LEU A 206 -0.10 -5.87 -1.29
C LEU A 206 0.52 -4.60 -0.72
N PHE A 207 1.35 -3.94 -1.52
CA PHE A 207 2.07 -2.73 -1.15
C PHE A 207 2.22 -1.80 -2.34
N TYR A 208 2.31 -0.50 -2.06
CA TYR A 208 2.62 0.53 -3.05
C TYR A 208 3.69 1.44 -2.44
N GLY A 209 4.95 1.01 -2.55
CA GLY A 209 6.07 1.58 -1.79
C GLY A 209 5.77 1.66 -0.30
N ASN A 210 5.87 2.85 0.29
CA ASN A 210 5.52 3.07 1.70
C ASN A 210 4.14 3.73 1.90
N LEU A 211 3.33 3.86 0.84
CA LEU A 211 2.04 4.52 0.94
C LEU A 211 1.09 3.73 1.83
N VAL A 212 0.34 4.46 2.65
CA VAL A 212 -0.81 3.92 3.38
C VAL A 212 -2.06 4.56 2.80
N VAL A 213 -2.91 3.78 2.15
CA VAL A 213 -4.12 4.23 1.44
C VAL A 213 -5.33 3.68 2.17
N ASP A 214 -6.30 4.56 2.47
CA ASP A 214 -7.47 4.26 3.28
C ASP A 214 -8.76 4.71 2.57
N LEU A 215 -9.02 4.17 1.38
CA LEU A 215 -10.21 4.48 0.58
C LEU A 215 -11.36 3.50 0.88
N PRO A 216 -12.62 3.82 0.53
CA PRO A 216 -13.75 2.91 0.71
C PRO A 216 -13.59 1.55 0.03
N ASN A 217 -12.91 1.51 -1.13
CA ASN A 217 -12.72 0.33 -1.97
C ASN A 217 -11.26 -0.14 -2.06
N LEU A 218 -10.31 0.53 -1.41
CA LEU A 218 -8.89 0.22 -1.50
C LEU A 218 -8.18 0.50 -0.18
N LYS A 219 -7.52 -0.53 0.37
CA LYS A 219 -6.67 -0.44 1.55
C LYS A 219 -5.26 -0.90 1.19
N ILE A 220 -4.27 -0.04 1.37
CA ILE A 220 -2.84 -0.34 1.17
C ILE A 220 -2.08 0.04 2.44
N PRO A 221 -1.17 -0.79 2.97
CA PRO A 221 -0.95 -2.19 2.62
C PRO A 221 -2.23 -3.03 2.67
N HIS A 222 -2.22 -4.19 2.02
CA HIS A 222 -3.35 -5.10 2.08
C HIS A 222 -3.70 -5.39 3.55
N TYR A 223 -4.95 -5.11 3.95
CA TYR A 223 -5.38 -5.09 5.35
C TYR A 223 -5.15 -6.40 6.11
N ASP A 224 -5.13 -7.52 5.38
CA ASP A 224 -4.96 -8.88 5.92
C ASP A 224 -3.57 -9.47 5.60
N PHE A 225 -2.61 -8.65 5.17
CA PHE A 225 -1.29 -9.14 4.73
C PHE A 225 -0.58 -9.97 5.81
N GLU A 226 -0.59 -9.48 7.06
CA GLU A 226 0.13 -10.12 8.17
C GLU A 226 -0.41 -11.51 8.54
N ASN A 227 -1.62 -11.87 8.12
CA ASN A 227 -2.27 -13.15 8.41
C ASN A 227 -2.16 -14.16 7.26
N ARG A 228 -1.47 -13.81 6.16
CA ARG A 228 -1.46 -14.58 4.92
C ARG A 228 -0.05 -15.05 4.57
N ASP A 229 0.25 -16.27 5.00
CA ASP A 229 1.52 -16.94 4.73
C ASP A 229 1.83 -17.01 3.22
N PHE A 230 0.80 -17.20 2.39
CA PHE A 230 0.90 -17.23 0.93
C PHE A 230 1.19 -15.87 0.28
N PHE A 231 1.16 -14.76 1.05
CA PHE A 231 1.73 -13.48 0.65
C PHE A 231 3.14 -13.30 1.22
N ILE A 232 3.31 -13.59 2.52
CA ILE A 232 4.56 -13.33 3.24
C ILE A 232 5.72 -14.17 2.68
N ALA A 233 5.50 -15.47 2.44
CA ALA A 233 6.55 -16.37 1.97
C ALA A 233 7.11 -15.99 0.57
N PRO A 234 6.28 -15.79 -0.47
CA PRO A 234 6.76 -15.29 -1.76
C PRO A 234 7.28 -13.84 -1.71
N MET A 235 6.71 -12.97 -0.87
CA MET A 235 7.23 -11.61 -0.67
C MET A 235 8.64 -11.61 -0.07
N TYR A 236 8.90 -12.49 0.90
CA TYR A 236 10.22 -12.65 1.51
C TYR A 236 11.27 -13.09 0.48
N GLU A 237 10.91 -13.97 -0.45
CA GLU A 237 11.81 -14.43 -1.52
C GLU A 237 12.32 -13.27 -2.39
N ILE A 238 11.43 -12.36 -2.81
CA ILE A 238 11.79 -11.30 -3.75
C ILE A 238 12.20 -9.98 -3.06
N SER A 239 11.83 -9.78 -1.78
CA SER A 239 12.09 -8.53 -1.06
C SER A 239 12.23 -8.69 0.46
N LYS A 240 13.18 -9.53 0.90
CA LYS A 240 13.45 -9.80 2.33
C LYS A 240 13.62 -8.56 3.23
N ASP A 241 14.19 -7.49 2.69
CA ASP A 241 14.51 -6.25 3.42
C ASP A 241 13.43 -5.18 3.30
N PHE A 242 12.34 -5.45 2.58
CA PHE A 242 11.21 -4.53 2.48
C PHE A 242 10.60 -4.29 3.87
N VAL A 243 10.29 -3.03 4.17
CA VAL A 243 9.77 -2.61 5.47
C VAL A 243 8.29 -2.31 5.33
N HIS A 244 7.46 -2.98 6.12
CA HIS A 244 6.03 -2.73 6.16
C HIS A 244 5.76 -1.30 6.68
N PRO A 245 5.02 -0.44 5.96
CA PRO A 245 4.96 0.99 6.27
C PRO A 245 4.29 1.31 7.61
N ILE A 246 3.33 0.49 8.05
CA ILE A 246 2.63 0.68 9.33
C ILE A 246 3.39 0.06 10.51
N SER A 247 3.61 -1.25 10.51
CA SER A 247 4.25 -1.97 11.63
C SER A 247 5.75 -1.67 11.78
N SER A 248 6.39 -1.17 10.72
CA SER A 248 7.84 -0.95 10.59
C SER A 248 8.70 -2.21 10.75
N LYS A 249 8.09 -3.40 10.66
CA LYS A 249 8.80 -4.67 10.61
C LYS A 249 9.34 -4.94 9.20
N LYS A 250 10.49 -5.58 9.11
CA LYS A 250 11.03 -6.11 7.84
C LYS A 250 10.31 -7.39 7.44
N MET A 251 10.27 -7.70 6.14
CA MET A 251 9.68 -8.95 5.63
C MET A 251 10.33 -10.20 6.23
N PHE A 252 11.64 -10.18 6.50
CA PHE A 252 12.32 -11.24 7.25
C PHE A 252 11.65 -11.55 8.60
N GLU A 253 11.26 -10.53 9.37
CA GLU A 253 10.64 -10.73 10.69
C GLU A 253 9.28 -11.41 10.59
N TYR A 254 8.50 -11.12 9.54
CA TYR A 254 7.25 -11.81 9.29
C TYR A 254 7.51 -13.27 8.94
N PHE A 255 8.44 -13.52 8.01
CA PHE A 255 8.78 -14.87 7.55
C PHE A 255 9.31 -15.77 8.67
N SER A 256 10.19 -15.25 9.54
CA SER A 256 10.76 -16.01 10.66
C SER A 256 9.73 -16.52 11.67
N ASN A 257 8.53 -15.93 11.71
CA ASN A 257 7.45 -16.34 12.60
C ASN A 257 6.48 -17.34 11.95
N LEU A 258 6.67 -17.69 10.68
CA LEU A 258 5.79 -18.61 9.98
C LEU A 258 6.14 -20.08 10.25
N SER A 259 5.09 -20.90 10.36
CA SER A 259 5.21 -22.34 10.25
C SER A 259 5.00 -22.75 8.78
N ILE A 260 5.90 -23.56 8.24
CA ILE A 260 5.84 -23.97 6.83
C ILE A 260 4.55 -24.80 6.61
N ASN A 261 3.65 -24.28 5.78
CA ASN A 261 2.39 -24.94 5.39
C ASN A 261 2.13 -24.90 3.87
N TRP A 262 3.18 -24.64 3.08
CA TRP A 262 3.14 -24.53 1.62
C TRP A 262 4.14 -25.47 0.96
N ARG A 263 3.87 -25.82 -0.31
CA ARG A 263 4.87 -26.43 -1.20
C ARG A 263 5.38 -25.37 -2.16
N LYS A 264 6.68 -25.05 -2.08
CA LYS A 264 7.36 -24.18 -3.03
C LYS A 264 7.81 -25.00 -4.24
N LEU A 265 7.52 -24.49 -5.44
CA LEU A 265 8.02 -25.01 -6.70
C LEU A 265 8.81 -23.92 -7.40
N GLU A 266 10.02 -24.25 -7.86
CA GLU A 266 10.73 -23.36 -8.78
C GLU A 266 9.89 -23.19 -10.03
N TRP A 267 9.53 -21.95 -10.33
CA TRP A 267 8.67 -21.63 -11.44
C TRP A 267 9.46 -20.80 -12.44
N ASN A 268 9.99 -21.46 -13.45
CA ASN A 268 10.83 -20.85 -14.48
C ASN A 268 9.98 -20.07 -15.48
N LEU A 269 9.51 -18.88 -15.09
CA LEU A 269 9.00 -17.87 -16.02
C LEU A 269 10.11 -16.92 -16.51
N LYS A 270 11.27 -17.48 -16.88
CA LYS A 270 12.40 -16.66 -17.37
C LYS A 270 12.14 -15.96 -18.73
N ASN A 271 10.98 -16.18 -19.34
CA ASN A 271 10.67 -15.78 -20.72
C ASN A 271 9.32 -15.00 -20.87
N ILE A 272 8.81 -14.36 -19.81
CA ILE A 272 7.70 -13.38 -19.92
C ILE A 272 8.27 -11.96 -19.82
#